data_AF-Q16TD2-F1
#
_entry.id   AF-Q16TD2-F1
#
_cell.length_a   1.000
_cell.length_b   1.000
_cell.length_c   1.000
_cell.angle_alpha   90.00
_cell.angle_beta   90.00
_cell.angle_gamma   90.00
#
_symmetry.space_group_name_H-M   'P 1'
#
loop_
_entity.id
_entity.type
_entity.pdbx_description
1 polymer ?
#
loop_
_entity_poly.entity_id
_entity_poly.type
_entity_poly.pdbx_seq_one_letter_code
_entity_poly.pdbx_strand_id
1 'polypeptide(L)'
;MRWFPVNSFYEAWRPVAIAARVFCLATTTPNNVDQMMERTSTDHILLIVGLLICGLGLHSSFTLILQQNLILSDSQLLVGGMFGFLILFQFTVISSLIVNYANGTQTAKFFHLVQKTDKHLSNQMGHRWNYEKDHFQAVVYLVLRYIMALVFMYLLSAVSVPMNRLTWIQRLSIGLSFGWMICCFLTLGLSVVLLLVTVQNRFAVLNGEMEKHLRRYVMKTGKVTQPGKLIRRFAMMHALLSDVVVLFNKCFSKLVMFAIGCAFSFILFAAFGMIHTYVTDMDSVAFEVARTDMILSWFCVGFILQVLICCNRLNYECHRSHVIVHKAISYGSYHKTIFKECAMFSRQLKHHSPRLSCGLFEFDWTLYYTMVGSLATYLVILLQFDMDQLKLHISKPG
;
A
#
# COMPACT_ATOMS: atom_id res chain seq x y z
N MET A 1 -30.75 9.93 6.36
CA MET A 1 -30.90 8.77 7.27
C MET A 1 -29.51 8.37 7.74
N ARG A 2 -29.27 8.25 9.05
CA ARG A 2 -28.02 7.68 9.60
C ARG A 2 -28.23 6.17 9.66
N TRP A 3 -27.59 5.41 8.77
CA TRP A 3 -27.84 3.97 8.64
C TRP A 3 -27.21 3.18 9.80
N PHE A 4 -26.11 3.67 10.38
CA PHE A 4 -25.46 3.10 11.57
C PHE A 4 -24.70 4.21 12.35
N PRO A 5 -24.91 4.39 13.67
CA PRO A 5 -24.14 5.35 14.45
C PRO A 5 -22.71 4.84 14.64
N VAL A 6 -21.74 5.55 14.06
CA VAL A 6 -20.30 5.26 14.22
C VAL A 6 -19.69 6.41 15.02
N ASN A 7 -19.24 6.13 16.24
CA ASN A 7 -18.79 7.16 17.19
C ASN A 7 -17.26 7.20 17.36
N SER A 8 -16.56 6.17 16.88
CA SER A 8 -15.12 6.04 17.04
C SER A 8 -14.41 5.69 15.74
N PHE A 9 -13.13 6.06 15.66
CA PHE A 9 -12.27 5.67 14.55
C PHE A 9 -12.13 4.14 14.41
N TYR A 10 -12.12 3.43 15.54
CA TYR A 10 -12.07 1.96 15.58
C TYR A 10 -13.29 1.32 14.91
N GLU A 11 -14.50 1.83 15.19
CA GLU A 11 -15.72 1.35 14.54
C GLU A 11 -15.74 1.67 13.03
N ALA A 12 -15.26 2.86 12.65
CA ALA A 12 -15.16 3.22 11.24
C ALA A 12 -14.25 2.26 10.46
N TRP A 13 -13.15 1.82 11.09
CA TRP A 13 -12.16 0.94 10.50
C TRP A 13 -12.50 -0.56 10.57
N ARG A 14 -13.56 -0.93 11.29
CA ARG A 14 -13.95 -2.32 11.53
C ARG A 14 -14.04 -3.19 10.27
N PRO A 15 -14.60 -2.73 9.13
CA PRO A 15 -14.65 -3.54 7.90
C PRO A 15 -13.27 -3.91 7.37
N VAL A 16 -12.31 -2.99 7.45
CA VAL A 16 -10.92 -3.22 7.04
C VAL A 16 -10.26 -4.22 7.98
N ALA A 17 -10.50 -4.09 9.29
CA ALA A 17 -9.99 -5.04 10.28
C ALA A 17 -10.56 -6.45 10.09
N ILE A 18 -11.86 -6.57 9.75
CA ILE A 18 -12.49 -7.87 9.44
C ILE A 18 -11.87 -8.47 8.18
N ALA A 19 -11.73 -7.70 7.09
CA ALA A 19 -11.09 -8.17 5.87
C ALA A 19 -9.63 -8.63 6.13
N ALA A 20 -8.86 -7.84 6.86
CA ALA A 20 -7.50 -8.20 7.26
C ALA A 20 -7.44 -9.46 8.14
N ARG A 21 -8.44 -9.69 9.01
CA ARG A 21 -8.53 -10.93 9.82
C ARG A 21 -8.82 -12.17 9.00
N VAL A 22 -9.73 -12.08 8.03
CA VAL A 22 -10.06 -13.19 7.12
C VAL A 22 -8.80 -13.71 6.41
N PHE A 23 -7.87 -12.80 6.09
CA PHE A 23 -6.61 -13.14 5.43
C PHE A 23 -5.40 -13.20 6.38
N CYS A 24 -5.62 -13.33 7.69
CA CYS A 24 -4.59 -13.49 8.73
C CYS A 24 -3.60 -12.32 8.87
N LEU A 25 -3.89 -11.15 8.29
CA LEU A 25 -3.05 -9.95 8.34
C LEU A 25 -3.26 -9.11 9.61
N ALA A 26 -4.42 -9.22 10.25
CA ALA A 26 -4.73 -8.47 11.47
C ALA A 26 -4.30 -9.27 12.70
N THR A 27 -3.45 -8.66 13.52
CA THR A 27 -2.73 -9.31 14.63
C THR A 27 -3.11 -8.74 16.00
N THR A 28 -4.10 -7.86 16.02
CA THR A 28 -4.64 -7.25 17.23
C THR A 28 -6.16 -7.16 17.12
N THR A 29 -6.85 -7.58 18.18
CA THR A 29 -8.30 -7.49 18.28
C THR A 29 -8.67 -6.13 18.87
N PRO A 30 -9.57 -5.35 18.24
CA PRO A 30 -10.16 -4.21 18.92
C PRO A 30 -11.06 -4.74 20.06
N ASN A 31 -10.71 -4.44 21.30
CA ASN A 31 -11.59 -4.66 22.44
C ASN A 31 -12.65 -3.54 22.45
N ASN A 32 -13.91 -3.92 22.25
CA ASN A 32 -15.04 -2.98 22.15
C ASN A 32 -15.33 -2.25 23.46
N VAL A 33 -14.87 -2.79 24.61
CA VAL A 33 -15.11 -2.19 25.93
C VAL A 33 -14.11 -1.06 26.20
N ASP A 34 -12.82 -1.34 26.01
CA ASP A 34 -11.76 -0.40 26.37
C ASP A 34 -11.28 0.49 25.20
N GLN A 35 -11.80 0.26 23.99
CA GLN A 35 -11.31 0.88 22.75
C GLN A 35 -9.78 0.73 22.57
N MET A 36 -9.22 -0.34 23.14
CA MET A 36 -7.80 -0.69 23.02
C MET A 36 -7.64 -1.92 22.13
N MET A 37 -6.53 -1.97 21.41
CA MET A 37 -6.16 -3.12 20.61
C MET A 37 -5.30 -4.06 21.45
N GLU A 38 -5.81 -5.26 21.73
CA GLU A 38 -5.14 -6.27 22.54
C GLU A 38 -4.82 -7.51 21.70
N ARG A 39 -3.74 -8.21 22.09
CA ARG A 39 -3.39 -9.51 21.51
C ARG A 39 -4.19 -10.58 22.21
N THR A 40 -4.93 -11.36 21.43
CA THR A 40 -5.72 -12.50 21.91
C THR A 40 -5.09 -13.82 21.48
N SER A 41 -5.47 -14.92 22.13
CA SER A 41 -5.07 -16.27 21.70
C SER A 41 -5.45 -16.56 20.24
N THR A 42 -6.55 -15.96 19.76
CA THR A 42 -6.98 -16.07 18.35
C THR A 42 -5.99 -15.45 17.37
N ASP A 43 -5.27 -14.38 17.76
CA ASP A 43 -4.29 -13.72 16.90
C ASP A 43 -3.03 -14.59 16.72
N HIS A 44 -2.67 -15.40 17.72
CA HIS A 44 -1.59 -16.39 17.59
C HIS A 44 -1.99 -17.55 16.67
N ILE A 45 -3.23 -18.04 16.79
CA ILE A 45 -3.75 -19.12 15.94
C ILE A 45 -3.81 -18.65 14.48
N LEU A 46 -4.29 -17.44 14.22
CA LEU A 46 -4.35 -16.86 12.87
C LEU A 46 -2.98 -16.78 12.21
N LEU A 47 -1.93 -16.40 12.96
CA LEU A 47 -0.56 -16.38 12.42
C LEU A 47 -0.10 -17.79 12.03
N ILE A 48 -0.30 -18.79 12.89
CA ILE A 48 0.12 -20.18 12.63
C ILE A 48 -0.62 -20.72 11.40
N VAL A 49 -1.94 -20.51 11.34
CA VAL A 49 -2.77 -20.91 10.19
C VAL A 49 -2.30 -20.24 8.91
N GLY A 50 -2.04 -18.92 8.93
CA GLY A 50 -1.49 -18.18 7.79
C GLY A 50 -0.14 -18.74 7.31
N LEU A 51 0.79 -19.00 8.24
CA LEU A 51 2.11 -19.57 7.92
C LEU A 51 2.02 -20.98 7.34
N LEU A 52 1.15 -21.83 7.89
CA LEU A 52 0.91 -23.18 7.37
C LEU A 52 0.43 -23.13 5.92
N ILE A 53 -0.44 -22.18 5.59
CA ILE A 53 -1.03 -22.14 4.26
C ILE A 53 -0.11 -21.44 3.25
N CYS A 54 0.74 -20.51 3.69
CA CYS A 54 1.92 -20.11 2.91
C CYS A 54 2.86 -21.30 2.65
N GLY A 55 3.09 -22.18 3.64
CA GLY A 55 3.89 -23.39 3.47
C GLY A 55 3.30 -24.36 2.44
N LEU A 56 1.98 -24.59 2.50
CA LEU A 56 1.25 -25.35 1.48
C LEU A 56 1.30 -24.69 0.10
N GLY A 57 1.21 -23.36 0.06
CA GLY A 57 1.36 -22.57 -1.16
C GLY A 57 2.73 -22.72 -1.79
N LEU A 58 3.81 -22.65 -0.99
CA LEU A 58 5.18 -22.87 -1.43
C LEU A 58 5.38 -24.27 -2.02
N HIS A 59 4.90 -25.30 -1.31
CA HIS A 59 4.96 -26.67 -1.80
C HIS A 59 4.19 -26.82 -3.13
N SER A 60 2.98 -26.26 -3.19
CA SER A 60 2.14 -26.29 -4.40
C SER A 60 2.81 -25.58 -5.58
N SER A 61 3.39 -24.39 -5.35
CA SER A 61 4.14 -23.65 -6.38
C SER A 61 5.34 -24.45 -6.88
N PHE A 62 6.10 -25.09 -5.99
CA PHE A 62 7.23 -25.93 -6.38
C PHE A 62 6.80 -27.13 -7.23
N THR A 63 5.71 -27.80 -6.85
CA THR A 63 5.16 -28.93 -7.62
C THR A 63 4.64 -28.50 -9.00
N LEU A 64 3.99 -27.34 -9.08
CA LEU A 64 3.48 -26.79 -10.34
C LEU A 64 4.62 -26.47 -11.31
N ILE A 65 5.70 -25.88 -10.81
CA ILE A 65 6.86 -25.49 -11.62
C ILE A 65 7.64 -26.72 -12.08
N LEU A 66 7.81 -27.74 -11.22
CA LEU A 66 8.43 -28.99 -11.62
C LEU A 66 7.64 -29.67 -12.76
N GLN A 67 6.31 -29.55 -12.74
CA GLN A 67 5.45 -30.05 -13.82
C GLN A 67 5.44 -29.15 -15.07
N GLN A 68 5.54 -27.83 -14.93
CA GLN A 68 5.54 -26.86 -16.05
C GLN A 68 6.91 -26.74 -16.76
N ASN A 69 8.02 -26.95 -16.06
CA ASN A 69 9.39 -27.00 -16.62
C ASN A 69 9.54 -28.06 -17.73
N LEU A 70 8.64 -29.05 -17.76
CA LEU A 70 8.63 -30.09 -18.78
C LEU A 70 7.86 -29.72 -20.05
N ILE A 71 7.13 -28.58 -20.08
CA ILE A 71 6.05 -28.38 -21.08
C ILE A 71 6.02 -27.00 -21.76
N LEU A 72 6.44 -25.89 -21.15
CA LEU A 72 5.95 -24.57 -21.60
C LEU A 72 6.95 -23.57 -22.22
N SER A 73 8.27 -23.67 -22.02
CA SER A 73 9.23 -22.72 -22.63
C SER A 73 10.66 -23.26 -22.63
N ASP A 74 11.35 -23.08 -23.76
CA ASP A 74 12.77 -23.44 -23.92
C ASP A 74 13.72 -22.42 -23.28
N SER A 75 13.23 -21.22 -22.92
CA SER A 75 14.06 -20.19 -22.26
C SER A 75 14.21 -20.48 -20.76
N GLN A 76 15.40 -20.96 -20.39
CA GLN A 76 15.78 -21.16 -18.99
C GLN A 76 15.71 -19.86 -18.18
N LEU A 77 15.92 -18.72 -18.82
CA LEU A 77 15.90 -17.40 -18.19
C LEU A 77 14.48 -16.98 -17.82
N LEU A 78 13.49 -17.20 -18.70
CA LEU A 78 12.08 -16.90 -18.44
C LEU A 78 11.54 -17.77 -17.31
N VAL A 79 11.81 -19.08 -17.38
CA VAL A 79 11.39 -20.06 -16.36
C VAL A 79 12.02 -19.75 -15.00
N GLY A 80 13.34 -19.51 -14.96
CA GLY A 80 14.04 -19.13 -13.73
C GLY A 80 13.55 -17.81 -13.15
N GLY A 81 13.22 -16.85 -14.01
CA GLY A 81 12.64 -15.56 -13.63
C GLY A 81 11.27 -15.67 -12.98
N MET A 82 10.35 -16.42 -13.59
CA MET A 82 9.01 -16.66 -13.05
C MET A 82 9.06 -17.45 -11.74
N PHE A 83 9.98 -18.40 -11.62
CA PHE A 83 10.27 -19.10 -10.36
C PHE A 83 10.74 -18.13 -9.27
N GLY A 84 11.71 -17.27 -9.59
CA GLY A 84 12.21 -16.26 -8.68
C GLY A 84 11.12 -15.29 -8.21
N PHE A 85 10.23 -14.87 -9.12
CA PHE A 85 9.06 -14.07 -8.77
C PHE A 85 8.13 -14.79 -7.79
N LEU A 86 7.77 -16.05 -8.05
CA LEU A 86 6.86 -16.79 -7.17
C LEU A 86 7.45 -16.95 -5.76
N ILE A 87 8.75 -17.21 -5.63
CA ILE A 87 9.43 -17.23 -4.33
C ILE A 87 9.36 -15.86 -3.66
N LEU A 88 9.63 -14.80 -4.41
CA LEU A 88 9.65 -13.44 -3.87
C LEU A 88 8.24 -12.98 -3.44
N PHE A 89 7.20 -13.39 -4.17
CA PHE A 89 5.80 -13.19 -3.81
C PHE A 89 5.45 -13.89 -2.50
N GLN A 90 5.83 -15.17 -2.37
CA GLN A 90 5.64 -15.95 -1.15
C GLN A 90 6.35 -15.33 0.04
N PHE A 91 7.61 -14.94 -0.15
CA PHE A 91 8.39 -14.25 0.88
C PHE A 91 7.74 -12.92 1.28
N THR A 92 7.17 -12.19 0.32
CA THR A 92 6.43 -10.95 0.59
C THR A 92 5.20 -11.21 1.47
N VAL A 93 4.41 -12.25 1.18
CA VAL A 93 3.25 -12.63 2.01
C VAL A 93 3.68 -13.09 3.40
N ILE A 94 4.67 -13.97 3.51
CA ILE A 94 5.18 -14.46 4.81
C ILE A 94 5.73 -13.29 5.64
N SER A 95 6.56 -12.43 5.03
CA SER A 95 7.09 -11.24 5.71
C SER A 95 5.96 -10.31 6.14
N SER A 96 4.88 -10.18 5.38
CA SER A 96 3.70 -9.38 5.74
C SER A 96 3.04 -9.89 7.03
N LEU A 97 2.85 -11.20 7.16
CA LEU A 97 2.26 -11.82 8.35
C LEU A 97 3.16 -11.61 9.57
N ILE A 98 4.45 -11.89 9.44
CA ILE A 98 5.44 -11.76 10.52
C ILE A 98 5.59 -10.30 10.96
N VAL A 99 5.73 -9.37 10.02
CA VAL A 99 5.90 -7.94 10.31
C VAL A 99 4.64 -7.36 10.92
N ASN A 100 3.45 -7.69 10.39
CA ASN A 100 2.18 -7.24 11.00
C ASN A 100 2.02 -7.81 12.42
N TYR A 101 2.46 -9.04 12.66
CA TYR A 101 2.44 -9.63 13.98
C TYR A 101 3.40 -8.93 14.95
N ALA A 102 4.67 -8.78 14.55
CA ALA A 102 5.68 -8.12 15.34
C ALA A 102 5.30 -6.67 15.68
N ASN A 103 4.76 -5.93 14.69
CA ASN A 103 4.39 -4.53 14.82
C ASN A 103 2.99 -4.31 15.42
N GLY A 104 2.25 -5.35 15.81
CA GLY A 104 0.87 -5.21 16.29
C GLY A 104 0.67 -4.14 17.38
N THR A 105 1.60 -4.04 18.34
CA THR A 105 1.54 -3.01 19.40
C THR A 105 1.79 -1.59 18.88
N GLN A 106 2.64 -1.44 17.87
CA GLN A 106 2.92 -0.15 17.22
C GLN A 106 1.75 0.25 16.31
N THR A 107 1.13 -0.71 15.64
CA THR A 107 -0.12 -0.52 14.89
C THR A 107 -1.25 -0.08 15.82
N ALA A 108 -1.41 -0.69 16.99
CA ALA A 108 -2.37 -0.24 18.00
C ALA A 108 -2.15 1.24 18.41
N LYS A 109 -0.88 1.62 18.65
CA LYS A 109 -0.50 3.01 18.94
C LYS A 109 -0.84 3.96 17.79
N PHE A 110 -0.74 3.51 16.54
CA PHE A 110 -1.14 4.29 15.37
C PHE A 110 -2.62 4.63 15.43
N PHE A 111 -3.49 3.63 15.62
CA PHE A 111 -4.94 3.86 15.72
C PHE A 111 -5.30 4.78 16.89
N HIS A 112 -4.66 4.59 18.04
CA HIS A 112 -4.86 5.43 19.21
C HIS A 112 -4.45 6.89 18.95
N LEU A 113 -3.31 7.11 18.30
CA LEU A 113 -2.81 8.45 17.99
C LEU A 113 -3.70 9.17 16.96
N VAL A 114 -4.25 8.43 15.99
CA VAL A 114 -5.24 8.95 15.05
C VAL A 114 -6.51 9.40 15.79
N GLN A 115 -7.08 8.55 16.66
CA GLN A 115 -8.27 8.92 17.44
C GLN A 115 -7.99 10.09 18.40
N LYS A 116 -6.80 10.13 19.01
CA LYS A 116 -6.36 11.25 19.85
C LYS A 116 -6.31 12.56 19.05
N THR A 117 -5.81 12.50 17.83
CA THR A 117 -5.78 13.64 16.90
C THR A 117 -7.19 14.12 16.59
N ASP A 118 -8.12 13.20 16.32
CA ASP A 118 -9.52 13.54 16.01
C ASP A 118 -10.23 14.19 17.22
N LYS A 119 -9.99 13.68 18.43
CA LYS A 119 -10.49 14.28 19.68
C LYS A 119 -9.94 15.70 19.88
N HIS A 120 -8.66 15.92 19.61
CA HIS A 120 -8.09 17.27 19.69
C HIS A 120 -8.63 18.21 18.60
N LEU A 121 -8.80 17.75 17.35
CA LEU A 121 -9.45 18.52 16.29
C LEU A 121 -10.87 18.93 16.70
N SER A 122 -11.63 18.01 17.29
CA SER A 122 -12.99 18.31 17.75
C SER A 122 -13.02 19.31 18.89
N ASN A 123 -12.24 19.07 19.95
CA ASN A 123 -12.27 19.88 21.16
C ASN A 123 -11.63 21.27 20.97
N GLN A 124 -10.56 21.36 20.17
CA GLN A 124 -9.77 22.59 20.05
C GLN A 124 -10.14 23.45 18.83
N MET A 125 -10.64 22.82 17.76
CA MET A 125 -10.97 23.50 16.49
C MET A 125 -12.48 23.49 16.20
N GLY A 126 -13.29 22.82 17.00
CA GLY A 126 -14.74 22.69 16.78
C GLY A 126 -15.10 21.83 15.58
N HIS A 127 -14.14 21.12 14.99
CA HIS A 127 -14.37 20.28 13.82
C HIS A 127 -14.91 18.92 14.24
N ARG A 128 -16.19 18.65 13.99
CA ARG A 128 -16.77 17.32 14.24
C ARG A 128 -16.41 16.37 13.11
N TRP A 129 -15.59 15.36 13.43
CA TRP A 129 -15.25 14.32 12.48
C TRP A 129 -16.47 13.45 12.18
N ASN A 130 -16.69 13.14 10.90
CA ASN A 130 -17.79 12.27 10.48
C ASN A 130 -17.29 10.85 10.22
N TYR A 131 -17.28 10.02 11.25
CA TYR A 131 -16.85 8.62 11.16
C TYR A 131 -17.78 7.74 10.31
N GLU A 132 -19.07 8.09 10.19
CA GLU A 132 -20.02 7.36 9.35
C GLU A 132 -19.61 7.45 7.86
N LYS A 133 -19.14 8.63 7.43
CA LYS A 133 -18.65 8.85 6.08
C LYS A 133 -17.37 8.05 5.81
N ASP A 134 -16.43 8.04 6.75
CA ASP A 134 -15.18 7.27 6.63
C ASP A 134 -15.47 5.76 6.55
N HIS A 135 -16.39 5.28 7.39
CA HIS A 135 -16.85 3.89 7.37
C HIS A 135 -17.45 3.53 6.01
N PHE A 136 -18.39 4.33 5.52
CA PHE A 136 -19.04 4.10 4.24
C PHE A 136 -18.03 4.11 3.08
N GLN A 137 -17.10 5.08 3.07
CA GLN A 137 -16.04 5.15 2.06
C GLN A 137 -15.14 3.91 2.10
N ALA A 138 -14.75 3.43 3.30
CA ALA A 138 -13.95 2.23 3.44
C ALA A 138 -14.68 0.98 2.94
N VAL A 139 -15.96 0.81 3.28
CA VAL A 139 -16.78 -0.32 2.81
C VAL A 139 -16.93 -0.29 1.30
N VAL A 140 -17.36 0.83 0.73
CA VAL A 140 -17.54 0.97 -0.73
C VAL A 140 -16.24 0.71 -1.47
N TYR A 141 -15.13 1.25 -0.97
CA TYR A 141 -13.82 1.05 -1.58
C TYR A 141 -13.37 -0.41 -1.53
N LEU A 142 -13.51 -1.09 -0.38
CA LEU A 142 -13.16 -2.51 -0.26
C LEU A 142 -14.03 -3.37 -1.19
N VAL A 143 -15.36 -3.20 -1.14
CA VAL A 143 -16.32 -3.97 -1.94
C VAL A 143 -16.03 -3.78 -3.42
N LEU A 144 -15.91 -2.54 -3.90
CA LEU A 144 -15.62 -2.26 -5.31
C LEU A 144 -14.29 -2.90 -5.74
N ARG A 145 -13.26 -2.84 -4.89
CA ARG A 145 -11.95 -3.40 -5.21
C ARG A 145 -11.92 -4.92 -5.23
N TYR A 146 -12.61 -5.58 -4.30
CA TYR A 146 -12.78 -7.03 -4.36
C TYR A 146 -13.62 -7.47 -5.54
N ILE A 147 -14.70 -6.76 -5.86
CA ILE A 147 -15.50 -7.03 -7.07
C ILE A 147 -14.64 -6.87 -8.32
N MET A 148 -13.87 -5.79 -8.43
CA MET A 148 -12.95 -5.58 -9.55
C MET A 148 -11.92 -6.71 -9.66
N ALA A 149 -11.36 -7.17 -8.53
CA ALA A 149 -10.44 -8.29 -8.51
C ALA A 149 -11.12 -9.61 -8.92
N LEU A 150 -12.36 -9.87 -8.48
CA LEU A 150 -13.14 -11.05 -8.88
C LEU A 150 -13.47 -11.04 -10.37
N VAL A 151 -13.94 -9.90 -10.90
CA VAL A 151 -14.19 -9.73 -12.34
C VAL A 151 -12.91 -9.93 -13.13
N PHE A 152 -11.80 -9.35 -12.67
CA PHE A 152 -10.50 -9.52 -13.29
C PHE A 152 -10.05 -10.99 -13.30
N MET A 153 -10.15 -11.69 -12.18
CA MET A 153 -9.83 -13.12 -12.07
C MET A 153 -10.74 -13.99 -12.94
N TYR A 154 -12.03 -13.66 -13.03
CA TYR A 154 -12.97 -14.36 -13.91
C TYR A 154 -12.60 -14.17 -15.40
N LEU A 155 -12.33 -12.93 -15.82
CA LEU A 155 -11.87 -12.64 -17.18
C LEU A 155 -10.55 -13.35 -17.49
N LEU A 156 -9.61 -13.36 -16.53
CA LEU A 156 -8.35 -14.09 -16.65
C LEU A 156 -8.59 -15.60 -16.83
N SER A 157 -9.51 -16.17 -16.04
CA SER A 157 -9.85 -17.60 -16.12
C SER A 157 -10.52 -18.00 -17.43
N ALA A 158 -11.28 -17.09 -18.04
CA ALA A 158 -11.93 -17.30 -19.34
C ALA A 158 -10.94 -17.28 -20.51
N VAL A 159 -9.80 -16.59 -20.34
CA VAL A 159 -8.74 -16.45 -21.35
C VAL A 159 -7.62 -17.48 -21.13
N SER A 160 -7.42 -17.94 -19.90
CA SER A 160 -6.34 -18.88 -19.55
C SER A 160 -6.68 -20.34 -19.88
N VAL A 161 -5.80 -21.04 -20.60
CA VAL A 161 -5.85 -22.49 -20.90
C VAL A 161 -4.48 -23.08 -20.55
N PRO A 162 -4.31 -24.28 -19.92
CA PRO A 162 -5.26 -25.34 -19.58
C PRO A 162 -5.09 -25.87 -18.13
N MET A 163 -5.94 -25.47 -17.18
CA MET A 163 -6.00 -26.17 -15.87
C MET A 163 -6.47 -27.64 -15.98
N ASN A 164 -6.91 -28.07 -17.17
CA ASN A 164 -7.46 -29.40 -17.42
C ASN A 164 -6.45 -30.57 -17.35
N ARG A 165 -5.14 -30.32 -17.25
CA ARG A 165 -4.13 -31.38 -17.11
C ARG A 165 -3.86 -31.82 -15.66
N LEU A 166 -4.33 -31.05 -14.68
CA LEU A 166 -4.15 -31.35 -13.26
C LEU A 166 -5.31 -32.18 -12.72
N THR A 167 -5.00 -33.13 -11.84
CA THR A 167 -6.02 -33.86 -11.07
C THR A 167 -6.89 -32.88 -10.29
N TRP A 168 -8.16 -33.22 -10.08
CA TRP A 168 -9.11 -32.33 -9.43
C TRP A 168 -8.64 -31.87 -8.04
N ILE A 169 -8.00 -32.77 -7.28
CA ILE A 169 -7.45 -32.49 -5.95
C ILE A 169 -6.29 -31.49 -6.01
N GLN A 170 -5.36 -31.66 -6.96
CA GLN A 170 -4.24 -30.74 -7.14
C GLN A 170 -4.74 -29.36 -7.60
N ARG A 171 -5.73 -29.31 -8.50
CA ARG A 171 -6.35 -28.07 -8.96
C ARG A 171 -7.02 -27.30 -7.82
N LEU A 172 -7.75 -28.01 -6.96
CA LEU A 172 -8.39 -27.41 -5.79
C LEU A 172 -7.35 -26.85 -4.81
N SER A 173 -6.30 -27.63 -4.51
CA SER A 173 -5.23 -27.22 -3.59
C SER A 173 -4.45 -25.99 -4.09
N ILE A 174 -4.04 -26.00 -5.37
CA ILE A 174 -3.33 -24.89 -6.01
C ILE A 174 -4.24 -23.66 -6.09
N GLY A 175 -5.50 -23.82 -6.49
CA GLY A 175 -6.46 -22.72 -6.61
C GLY A 175 -6.76 -22.05 -5.26
N LEU A 176 -6.95 -22.84 -4.19
CA LEU A 176 -7.23 -22.30 -2.86
C LEU A 176 -6.02 -21.59 -2.26
N SER A 177 -4.83 -22.22 -2.32
CA SER A 177 -3.61 -21.63 -1.76
C SER A 177 -3.21 -20.36 -2.52
N PHE A 178 -3.14 -20.42 -3.85
CA PHE A 178 -2.76 -19.28 -4.70
C PHE A 178 -3.80 -18.15 -4.66
N GLY A 179 -5.09 -18.50 -4.70
CA GLY A 179 -6.19 -17.55 -4.58
C GLY A 179 -6.14 -16.81 -3.24
N TRP A 180 -5.91 -17.51 -2.13
CA TRP A 180 -5.73 -16.83 -0.86
C TRP A 180 -4.50 -15.93 -0.85
N MET A 181 -3.34 -16.37 -1.33
CA MET A 181 -2.14 -15.52 -1.33
C MET A 181 -2.34 -14.22 -2.12
N ILE A 182 -3.01 -14.30 -3.28
CA ILE A 182 -3.43 -13.10 -4.03
C ILE A 182 -4.37 -12.22 -3.20
N CYS A 183 -5.39 -12.80 -2.57
CA CYS A 183 -6.31 -12.04 -1.73
C CYS A 183 -5.58 -11.40 -0.53
N CYS A 184 -4.59 -12.06 0.06
CA CYS A 184 -3.77 -11.54 1.13
C CYS A 184 -2.95 -10.32 0.64
N PHE A 185 -2.27 -10.45 -0.49
CA PHE A 185 -1.54 -9.34 -1.11
C PHE A 185 -2.46 -8.16 -1.44
N LEU A 186 -3.64 -8.42 -2.01
CA LEU A 186 -4.65 -7.41 -2.29
C LEU A 186 -5.11 -6.71 -1.01
N THR A 187 -5.48 -7.46 0.02
CA THR A 187 -5.96 -6.92 1.30
C THR A 187 -4.93 -6.03 1.97
N LEU A 188 -3.66 -6.45 1.92
CA LEU A 188 -2.55 -5.66 2.42
C LEU A 188 -2.48 -4.30 1.68
N GLY A 189 -2.49 -4.33 0.35
CA GLY A 189 -2.46 -3.12 -0.47
C GLY A 189 -3.64 -2.19 -0.21
N LEU A 190 -4.85 -2.72 -0.15
CA LEU A 190 -6.07 -1.96 0.16
C LEU A 190 -6.01 -1.31 1.54
N SER A 191 -5.53 -2.05 2.54
CA SER A 191 -5.39 -1.56 3.91
C SER A 191 -4.40 -0.41 3.99
N VAL A 192 -3.23 -0.54 3.36
CA VAL A 192 -2.21 0.52 3.28
C VAL A 192 -2.77 1.77 2.62
N VAL A 193 -3.45 1.63 1.47
CA VAL A 193 -4.03 2.76 0.74
C VAL A 193 -5.05 3.51 1.61
N LEU A 194 -5.96 2.79 2.27
CA LEU A 194 -6.94 3.41 3.14
C LEU A 194 -6.26 4.11 4.34
N LEU A 195 -5.18 3.55 4.90
CA LEU A 195 -4.43 4.17 6.00
C LEU A 195 -3.80 5.49 5.55
N LEU A 196 -3.20 5.51 4.36
CA LEU A 196 -2.62 6.72 3.77
C LEU A 196 -3.69 7.80 3.54
N VAL A 197 -4.84 7.43 2.97
CA VAL A 197 -5.97 8.35 2.74
C VAL A 197 -6.51 8.91 4.07
N THR A 198 -6.59 8.06 5.09
CA THR A 198 -7.03 8.43 6.45
C THR A 198 -6.13 9.52 7.04
N VAL A 199 -4.82 9.37 6.94
CA VAL A 199 -3.84 10.36 7.43
C VAL A 199 -3.88 11.63 6.56
N GLN A 200 -3.96 11.47 5.24
CA GLN A 200 -4.04 12.59 4.28
C GLN A 200 -5.24 13.50 4.55
N ASN A 201 -6.43 12.93 4.75
CA ASN A 201 -7.65 13.69 5.02
C ASN A 201 -7.50 14.56 6.28
N ARG A 202 -6.80 14.08 7.31
CA ARG A 202 -6.57 14.82 8.56
C ARG A 202 -5.60 15.98 8.37
N PHE A 203 -4.52 15.78 7.62
CA PHE A 203 -3.65 16.90 7.21
C PHE A 203 -4.41 17.93 6.37
N ALA A 204 -5.23 17.49 5.42
CA ALA A 204 -6.02 18.40 4.59
C ALA A 204 -7.01 19.25 5.40
N VAL A 205 -7.67 18.67 6.40
CA VAL A 205 -8.55 19.38 7.34
C VAL A 205 -7.75 20.36 8.19
N LEU A 206 -6.62 19.92 8.77
CA LEU A 206 -5.74 20.78 9.56
C LEU A 206 -5.27 22.00 8.75
N ASN A 207 -4.82 21.77 7.52
CA ASN A 207 -4.36 22.81 6.61
C ASN A 207 -5.48 23.77 6.23
N GLY A 208 -6.68 23.25 5.93
CA GLY A 208 -7.84 24.06 5.61
C GLY A 208 -8.25 24.96 6.78
N GLU A 209 -8.26 24.44 8.00
CA GLU A 209 -8.56 25.23 9.19
C GLU A 209 -7.47 26.26 9.51
N MET A 210 -6.19 25.89 9.35
CA MET A 210 -5.07 26.80 9.52
C MET A 210 -5.17 27.99 8.56
N GLU A 211 -5.40 27.73 7.27
CA GLU A 211 -5.54 28.76 6.25
C GLU A 211 -6.73 29.71 6.52
N LYS A 212 -7.90 29.15 6.87
CA LYS A 212 -9.09 29.95 7.21
C LYS A 212 -8.86 30.85 8.42
N HIS A 213 -8.17 30.37 9.46
CA HIS A 213 -7.91 31.16 10.66
C HIS A 213 -6.86 32.23 10.41
N LEU A 214 -5.76 31.90 9.72
CA LEU A 214 -4.72 32.86 9.34
C LEU A 214 -5.28 33.98 8.46
N ARG A 215 -6.09 33.66 7.45
CA ARG A 215 -6.76 34.67 6.61
C ARG A 215 -7.68 35.58 7.43
N ARG A 216 -8.44 35.03 8.39
CA ARG A 216 -9.28 35.83 9.30
C ARG A 216 -8.47 36.80 10.16
N TYR A 217 -7.28 36.41 10.60
CA TYR A 217 -6.38 37.30 11.36
C TYR A 217 -5.87 38.47 10.52
N VAL A 218 -5.60 38.25 9.23
CA VAL A 218 -5.22 39.34 8.30
C VAL A 218 -6.40 40.31 8.11
N MET A 219 -7.62 39.78 7.94
CA MET A 219 -8.80 40.60 7.61
C MET A 219 -9.43 41.33 8.81
N LYS A 220 -9.29 40.81 10.04
CA LYS A 220 -9.91 41.36 11.26
C LYS A 220 -8.86 41.71 12.32
N THR A 221 -7.87 42.51 11.93
CA THR A 221 -6.88 43.09 12.82
C THR A 221 -7.57 43.85 13.97
N GLY A 222 -7.43 43.37 15.20
CA GLY A 222 -7.88 44.07 16.42
C GLY A 222 -9.01 43.42 17.24
N LYS A 223 -9.72 42.39 16.75
CA LYS A 223 -10.84 41.77 17.49
C LYS A 223 -10.59 40.36 18.05
N VAL A 224 -9.40 39.79 17.85
CA VAL A 224 -9.16 38.39 18.24
C VAL A 224 -8.37 38.26 19.53
N THR A 225 -9.03 37.69 20.53
CA THR A 225 -8.47 37.36 21.85
C THR A 225 -7.50 36.17 21.74
N GLN A 226 -6.22 36.39 22.08
CA GLN A 226 -5.15 35.38 22.22
C GLN A 226 -4.80 34.54 20.96
N PRO A 227 -4.39 35.18 19.85
CA PRO A 227 -4.12 34.51 18.58
C PRO A 227 -2.92 33.55 18.60
N GLY A 228 -1.91 33.81 19.45
CA GLY A 228 -0.73 32.94 19.59
C GLY A 228 -1.05 31.54 20.13
N LYS A 229 -2.07 31.41 21.00
CA LYS A 229 -2.49 30.10 21.52
C LYS A 229 -3.04 29.20 20.41
N LEU A 230 -3.71 29.76 19.42
CA LEU A 230 -4.26 28.98 18.30
C LEU A 230 -3.17 28.45 17.37
N ILE A 231 -2.15 29.26 17.07
CA ILE A 231 -1.01 28.83 16.25
C ILE A 231 -0.24 27.71 16.93
N ARG A 232 -0.02 27.82 18.25
CA ARG A 232 0.60 26.75 19.03
C ARG A 232 -0.23 25.46 19.03
N ARG A 233 -1.57 25.55 18.99
CA ARG A 233 -2.44 24.38 18.82
C ARG A 233 -2.25 23.75 17.44
N PHE A 234 -2.22 24.53 16.36
CA PHE A 234 -1.92 24.01 15.02
C PHE A 234 -0.56 23.31 14.97
N ALA A 235 0.46 23.90 15.60
CA ALA A 235 1.79 23.31 15.70
C ALA A 235 1.80 21.97 16.46
N MET A 236 1.06 21.88 17.57
CA MET A 236 0.87 20.63 18.31
C MET A 236 0.13 19.57 17.50
N MET A 237 -0.92 19.96 16.77
CA MET A 237 -1.69 19.05 15.92
C MET A 237 -0.86 18.50 14.75
N HIS A 238 -0.08 19.37 14.11
CA HIS A 238 0.85 18.94 13.07
C HIS A 238 1.91 17.98 13.62
N ALA A 239 2.43 18.22 14.83
CA ALA A 239 3.35 17.31 15.50
C ALA A 239 2.74 15.91 15.69
N LEU A 240 1.52 15.84 16.25
CA LEU A 240 0.80 14.58 16.44
C LEU A 240 0.57 13.84 15.12
N LEU A 241 0.16 14.53 14.07
CA LEU A 241 0.02 13.93 12.74
C LEU A 241 1.35 13.50 12.13
N SER A 242 2.43 14.22 12.39
CA SER A 242 3.77 13.83 11.97
C SER A 242 4.21 12.53 12.66
N ASP A 243 3.91 12.40 13.95
CA ASP A 243 4.17 11.16 14.71
C ASP A 243 3.36 9.98 14.16
N VAL A 244 2.12 10.21 13.70
CA VAL A 244 1.32 9.20 12.98
C VAL A 244 2.03 8.73 11.72
N VAL A 245 2.60 9.65 10.92
CA VAL A 245 3.35 9.30 9.70
C VAL A 245 4.64 8.54 10.04
N VAL A 246 5.36 8.94 11.09
CA VAL A 246 6.56 8.22 11.56
C VAL A 246 6.21 6.80 11.98
N LEU A 247 5.09 6.62 12.67
CA LEU A 247 4.62 5.31 13.10
C LEU A 247 4.16 4.45 11.93
N PHE A 248 3.48 5.05 10.95
CA PHE A 248 3.17 4.40 9.69
C PHE A 248 4.45 3.89 9.00
N ASN A 249 5.48 4.73 8.91
CA ASN A 249 6.74 4.34 8.28
C ASN A 249 7.41 3.16 8.98
N LYS A 250 7.37 3.14 10.31
CA LYS A 250 7.91 2.03 11.12
C LYS A 250 7.13 0.72 10.90
N CYS A 251 5.80 0.80 10.80
CA CYS A 251 4.95 -0.39 10.72
C CYS A 251 4.83 -0.95 9.30
N PHE A 252 4.65 -0.08 8.30
CA PHE A 252 4.15 -0.47 6.97
C PHE A 252 5.10 -0.17 5.82
N SER A 253 5.99 0.83 5.90
CA SER A 253 6.80 1.23 4.73
C SER A 253 7.71 0.12 4.21
N LYS A 254 8.28 -0.71 5.08
CA LYS A 254 9.10 -1.87 4.65
C LYS A 254 8.25 -2.89 3.90
N LEU A 255 7.01 -3.09 4.36
CA LEU A 255 6.08 -4.03 3.74
C LEU A 255 5.60 -3.53 2.38
N VAL A 256 5.34 -2.22 2.26
CA VAL A 256 5.05 -1.56 0.98
C VAL A 256 6.22 -1.68 0.01
N MET A 257 7.46 -1.52 0.49
CA MET A 257 8.67 -1.69 -0.32
C MET A 257 8.76 -3.10 -0.91
N PHE A 258 8.58 -4.15 -0.10
CA PHE A 258 8.56 -5.53 -0.59
C PHE A 258 7.43 -5.77 -1.59
N ALA A 259 6.23 -5.25 -1.33
CA ALA A 259 5.09 -5.39 -2.24
C ALA A 259 5.32 -4.71 -3.60
N ILE A 260 5.89 -3.50 -3.61
CA ILE A 260 6.25 -2.77 -4.84
C ILE A 260 7.35 -3.51 -5.61
N GLY A 261 8.38 -4.00 -4.91
CA GLY A 261 9.46 -4.79 -5.52
C GLY A 261 8.93 -6.08 -6.16
N CYS A 262 8.03 -6.78 -5.48
CA CYS A 262 7.36 -7.96 -6.00
C CYS A 262 6.53 -7.69 -7.25
N ALA A 263 5.72 -6.62 -7.22
CA ALA A 263 4.94 -6.19 -8.37
C ALA A 263 5.84 -5.80 -9.56
N PHE A 264 6.96 -5.13 -9.30
CA PHE A 264 7.94 -4.75 -10.31
C PHE A 264 8.59 -5.97 -10.99
N SER A 265 9.05 -6.95 -10.19
CA SER A 265 9.63 -8.18 -10.73
C SER A 265 8.63 -8.94 -11.60
N PHE A 266 7.35 -8.97 -11.22
CA PHE A 266 6.31 -9.58 -12.05
C PHE A 266 6.15 -8.88 -13.39
N ILE A 267 6.07 -7.54 -13.39
CA ILE A 267 5.93 -6.74 -14.61
C ILE A 267 7.11 -6.98 -15.56
N LEU A 268 8.33 -7.04 -15.02
CA LEU A 268 9.54 -7.30 -15.81
C LEU A 268 9.47 -8.65 -16.53
N PHE A 269 9.16 -9.73 -15.81
CA PHE A 269 9.11 -11.06 -16.41
C PHE A 269 7.89 -11.29 -17.30
N ALA A 270 6.74 -10.68 -17.00
CA ALA A 270 5.57 -10.71 -17.87
C ALA A 270 5.86 -10.02 -19.23
N ALA A 271 6.51 -8.85 -19.20
CA ALA A 271 6.91 -8.14 -20.42
C ALA A 271 7.96 -8.92 -21.21
N PHE A 272 8.97 -9.48 -20.53
CA PHE A 272 10.00 -10.31 -21.15
C PHE A 272 9.39 -11.57 -21.80
N GLY A 273 8.51 -12.29 -21.10
CA GLY A 273 7.84 -13.47 -21.64
C GLY A 273 6.99 -13.17 -22.88
N MET A 274 6.27 -12.04 -22.89
CA MET A 274 5.51 -11.62 -24.07
C MET A 274 6.41 -11.36 -25.28
N ILE A 275 7.54 -10.68 -25.10
CA ILE A 275 8.48 -10.41 -26.21
C ILE A 275 9.14 -11.70 -26.68
N HIS A 276 9.59 -12.55 -25.77
CA HIS A 276 10.25 -13.81 -26.09
C HIS A 276 9.36 -14.74 -26.94
N THR A 277 8.08 -14.89 -26.55
CA THR A 277 7.12 -15.70 -27.32
C THR A 277 6.85 -15.13 -28.71
N TYR A 278 6.82 -13.79 -28.86
CA TYR A 278 6.63 -13.13 -30.14
C TYR A 278 7.84 -13.29 -31.09
N VAL A 279 9.06 -13.27 -30.54
CA VAL A 279 10.30 -13.40 -31.33
C VAL A 279 10.56 -14.84 -31.76
N THR A 280 10.26 -15.81 -30.90
CA THR A 280 10.61 -17.22 -31.11
C THR A 280 9.51 -18.01 -31.85
N ASP A 281 8.39 -17.36 -32.20
CA ASP A 281 7.22 -17.98 -32.86
C ASP A 281 6.78 -19.29 -32.16
N MET A 282 6.76 -19.24 -30.81
CA MET A 282 6.46 -20.38 -29.95
C MET A 282 5.02 -20.87 -30.12
N ASP A 283 4.78 -22.13 -29.72
CA ASP A 283 3.46 -22.77 -29.71
C ASP A 283 2.35 -21.84 -29.18
N SER A 284 1.16 -21.98 -29.78
CA SER A 284 -0.03 -21.15 -29.45
C SER A 284 -0.35 -21.12 -27.95
N VAL A 285 -0.05 -22.18 -27.21
CA VAL A 285 -0.28 -22.27 -25.75
C VAL A 285 0.68 -21.36 -24.97
N ALA A 286 1.96 -21.28 -25.35
CA ALA A 286 2.94 -20.45 -24.65
C ALA A 286 2.62 -18.95 -24.84
N PHE A 287 2.20 -18.58 -26.05
CA PHE A 287 1.74 -17.24 -26.37
C PHE A 287 0.51 -16.83 -25.55
N GLU A 288 -0.46 -17.73 -25.39
CA GLU A 288 -1.66 -17.52 -24.58
C GLU A 288 -1.35 -17.29 -23.09
N VAL A 289 -0.39 -18.04 -22.53
CA VAL A 289 0.08 -17.84 -21.15
C VAL A 289 0.81 -16.51 -21.00
N ALA A 290 1.74 -16.17 -21.89
CA ALA A 290 2.46 -14.89 -21.85
C ALA A 290 1.50 -13.70 -21.97
N ARG A 291 0.46 -13.80 -22.81
CA ARG A 291 -0.60 -12.79 -22.92
C ARG A 291 -1.37 -12.63 -21.61
N THR A 292 -1.68 -13.75 -20.95
CA THR A 292 -2.38 -13.77 -19.65
C THR A 292 -1.53 -13.09 -18.58
N ASP A 293 -0.24 -13.39 -18.51
CA ASP A 293 0.70 -12.76 -17.56
C ASP A 293 0.87 -11.25 -17.83
N MET A 294 0.92 -10.86 -19.10
CA MET A 294 0.96 -9.44 -19.50
C MET A 294 -0.30 -8.69 -19.08
N ILE A 295 -1.49 -9.29 -19.20
CA ILE A 295 -2.74 -8.72 -18.71
C ILE A 295 -2.72 -8.60 -17.18
N LEU A 296 -2.22 -9.61 -16.46
CA LEU A 296 -2.04 -9.58 -15.00
C LEU A 296 -1.04 -8.49 -14.57
N SER A 297 -0.03 -8.19 -15.39
CA SER A 297 0.96 -7.15 -15.07
C SER A 297 0.33 -5.76 -14.94
N TRP A 298 -0.74 -5.48 -15.71
CA TRP A 298 -1.49 -4.22 -15.60
C TRP A 298 -2.16 -4.03 -14.25
N PHE A 299 -2.59 -5.12 -13.61
CA PHE A 299 -3.11 -5.06 -12.23
C PHE A 299 -2.00 -4.64 -11.25
N CYS A 300 -0.78 -5.16 -11.43
CA CYS A 300 0.39 -4.79 -10.63
C CYS A 300 0.81 -3.32 -10.86
N VAL A 301 0.77 -2.83 -12.10
CA VAL A 301 0.98 -1.41 -12.41
C VAL A 301 -0.06 -0.54 -11.70
N GLY A 302 -1.34 -0.93 -11.77
CA GLY A 302 -2.43 -0.24 -11.09
C GLY A 302 -2.23 -0.17 -9.57
N PHE A 303 -1.75 -1.25 -8.94
CA PHE A 303 -1.40 -1.30 -7.52
C PHE A 303 -0.26 -0.31 -7.18
N ILE A 304 0.85 -0.34 -7.94
CA ILE A 304 1.99 0.56 -7.72
C ILE A 304 1.54 2.02 -7.85
N LEU A 305 0.84 2.36 -8.94
CA LEU A 305 0.33 3.71 -9.16
C LEU A 305 -0.59 4.17 -8.04
N GLN A 306 -1.48 3.31 -7.56
CA GLN A 306 -2.40 3.66 -6.50
C GLN A 306 -1.68 4.02 -5.20
N VAL A 307 -0.71 3.20 -4.78
CA VAL A 307 0.10 3.47 -3.58
C VAL A 307 0.86 4.78 -3.76
N LEU A 308 1.52 4.98 -4.90
CA LEU A 308 2.30 6.20 -5.18
C LEU A 308 1.45 7.47 -5.22
N ILE A 309 0.26 7.43 -5.83
CA ILE A 309 -0.67 8.55 -5.83
C ILE A 309 -1.06 8.92 -4.41
N CYS A 310 -1.40 7.95 -3.57
CA CYS A 310 -1.74 8.19 -2.16
C CYS A 310 -0.55 8.75 -1.37
N CYS A 311 0.66 8.19 -1.56
CA CYS A 311 1.86 8.68 -0.92
C CYS A 311 2.17 10.14 -1.31
N ASN A 312 2.14 10.43 -2.61
CA ASN A 312 2.41 11.77 -3.12
C ASN A 312 1.37 12.79 -2.65
N ARG A 313 0.09 12.41 -2.58
CA ARG A 313 -0.96 13.28 -2.04
C ARG A 313 -0.75 13.57 -0.55
N LEU A 314 -0.33 12.59 0.24
CA LEU A 314 0.01 12.83 1.64
C LEU A 314 1.23 13.76 1.78
N ASN A 315 2.31 13.48 1.05
CA ASN A 315 3.51 14.33 1.05
C ASN A 315 3.19 15.77 0.63
N TYR A 316 2.30 15.95 -0.36
CA TYR A 316 1.81 17.26 -0.77
C TYR A 316 1.08 17.98 0.37
N GLU A 317 0.17 17.31 1.09
CA GLU A 317 -0.51 17.92 2.24
C GLU A 317 0.44 18.24 3.41
N CYS A 318 1.43 17.37 3.67
CA CYS A 318 2.48 17.67 4.63
C CYS A 318 3.26 18.94 4.25
N HIS A 319 3.67 19.06 2.98
CA HIS A 319 4.37 20.23 2.45
C HIS A 319 3.49 21.50 2.43
N ARG A 320 2.19 21.36 2.14
CA ARG A 320 1.24 22.47 2.12
C ARG A 320 1.17 23.17 3.49
N SER A 321 1.31 22.44 4.59
CA SER A 321 1.41 23.01 5.94
C SER A 321 2.54 24.05 6.04
N HIS A 322 3.72 23.70 5.52
CA HIS A 322 4.89 24.58 5.48
C HIS A 322 4.63 25.82 4.62
N VAL A 323 4.04 25.67 3.44
CA VAL A 323 3.72 26.78 2.54
C VAL A 323 2.76 27.78 3.21
N ILE A 324 1.71 27.30 3.89
CA ILE A 324 0.72 28.17 4.55
C ILE A 324 1.39 29.01 5.65
N VAL A 325 2.20 28.37 6.50
CA VAL A 325 2.89 29.07 7.60
C VAL A 325 3.94 30.04 7.07
N HIS A 326 4.69 29.65 6.04
CA HIS A 326 5.69 30.52 5.44
C HIS A 326 5.06 31.75 4.78
N LYS A 327 3.97 31.58 4.02
CA LYS A 327 3.20 32.70 3.46
C LYS A 327 2.69 33.64 4.54
N ALA A 328 2.24 33.09 5.68
CA ALA A 328 1.83 33.90 6.81
C ALA A 328 3.00 34.73 7.37
N ILE A 329 4.19 34.17 7.53
CA ILE A 329 5.35 34.92 8.03
C ILE A 329 5.76 36.02 7.05
N SER A 330 5.83 35.72 5.76
CA SER A 330 6.40 36.62 4.74
C SER A 330 5.46 37.74 4.33
N TYR A 331 4.15 37.46 4.23
CA TYR A 331 3.16 38.41 3.70
C TYR A 331 2.14 38.89 4.74
N GLY A 332 2.16 38.31 5.94
CA GLY A 332 1.18 38.61 6.95
C GLY A 332 1.51 39.86 7.76
N SER A 333 0.66 40.88 7.65
CA SER A 333 0.67 42.06 8.54
C SER A 333 0.06 41.71 9.90
N TYR A 334 0.76 40.86 10.66
CA TYR A 334 0.28 40.38 11.97
C TYR A 334 0.93 41.11 13.15
N HIS A 335 0.28 41.06 14.31
CA HIS A 335 0.92 41.45 15.57
C HIS A 335 2.19 40.62 15.85
N LYS A 336 3.17 41.24 16.53
CA LYS A 336 4.46 40.61 16.89
C LYS A 336 4.34 39.22 17.53
N THR A 337 3.27 38.99 18.30
CA THR A 337 3.00 37.69 18.95
C THR A 337 2.65 36.58 17.96
N ILE A 338 1.79 36.85 16.97
CA ILE A 338 1.45 35.90 15.90
C ILE A 338 2.68 35.59 15.06
N PHE A 339 3.43 36.64 14.69
CA PHE A 339 4.65 36.48 13.92
C PHE A 339 5.66 35.57 14.64
N LYS A 340 5.87 35.78 15.94
CA LYS A 340 6.76 34.95 16.75
C LYS A 340 6.33 33.48 16.79
N GLU A 341 5.04 33.21 17.02
CA GLU A 341 4.51 31.83 17.05
C GLU A 341 4.58 31.16 15.68
N CYS A 342 4.22 31.86 14.59
CA CYS A 342 4.37 31.34 13.23
C CYS A 342 5.83 31.05 12.91
N ALA A 343 6.77 31.92 13.29
CA ALA A 343 8.20 31.70 13.10
C ALA A 343 8.72 30.46 13.86
N MET A 344 8.26 30.24 15.10
CA MET A 344 8.58 29.02 15.85
C MET A 344 7.98 27.77 15.17
N PHE A 345 6.73 27.86 14.71
CA PHE A 345 6.10 26.75 14.00
C PHE A 345 6.80 26.44 12.66
N SER A 346 7.20 27.46 11.91
CA SER A 346 7.98 27.29 10.67
C SER A 346 9.31 26.57 10.92
N ARG A 347 10.02 26.93 12.00
CA ARG A 347 11.24 26.20 12.41
C ARG A 347 10.93 24.74 12.72
N GLN A 348 9.84 24.45 13.43
CA GLN A 348 9.41 23.08 13.71
C GLN A 348 9.14 22.31 12.41
N LEU A 349 8.42 22.92 11.45
CA LEU A 349 8.12 22.29 10.16
C LEU A 349 9.39 21.99 9.35
N LYS A 350 10.41 22.86 9.43
CA LYS A 350 11.72 22.64 8.79
C LYS A 350 12.48 21.46 9.40
N HIS A 351 12.42 21.29 10.72
CA HIS A 351 13.14 20.21 11.42
C HIS A 351 12.35 18.90 11.48
N HIS A 352 11.03 18.95 11.35
CA HIS A 352 10.13 17.82 11.54
C HIS A 352 9.14 17.70 10.38
N SER A 353 9.65 17.62 9.15
CA SER A 353 8.83 17.40 7.96
C SER A 353 8.57 15.89 7.80
N PRO A 354 7.37 15.39 8.11
CA PRO A 354 7.06 13.98 7.89
C PRO A 354 7.09 13.69 6.39
N ARG A 355 7.86 12.67 5.99
CA ARG A 355 7.90 12.14 4.63
C ARG A 355 7.65 10.65 4.64
N LEU A 356 6.89 10.17 3.67
CA LEU A 356 6.68 8.74 3.49
C LEU A 356 7.92 8.11 2.85
N SER A 357 8.58 7.25 3.63
CA SER A 357 9.81 6.58 3.20
C SER A 357 9.93 5.22 3.89
N CYS A 358 10.59 4.28 3.22
CA CYS A 358 11.04 3.02 3.79
C CYS A 358 12.45 3.07 4.40
N GLY A 359 13.11 4.23 4.35
CA GLY A 359 14.50 4.45 4.78
C GLY A 359 15.53 4.34 3.66
N LEU A 360 15.21 3.63 2.56
CA LEU A 360 16.06 3.54 1.37
C LEU A 360 15.71 4.61 0.33
N PHE A 361 14.42 4.86 0.13
CA PHE A 361 13.91 5.84 -0.81
C PHE A 361 12.59 6.44 -0.31
N GLU A 362 12.19 7.57 -0.89
CA GLU A 362 10.89 8.19 -0.65
C GLU A 362 9.85 7.62 -1.63
N PHE A 363 8.60 7.50 -1.18
CA PHE A 363 7.51 7.05 -2.06
C PHE A 363 6.94 8.24 -2.83
N ASP A 364 7.59 8.60 -3.94
CA ASP A 364 7.26 9.75 -4.78
C ASP A 364 7.22 9.40 -6.28
N TRP A 365 7.02 10.41 -7.13
CA TRP A 365 7.07 10.23 -8.58
C TRP A 365 8.47 9.90 -9.09
N THR A 366 9.52 10.31 -8.38
CA THR A 366 10.90 9.97 -8.72
C THR A 366 11.07 8.46 -8.74
N LEU A 367 10.57 7.77 -7.71
CA LEU A 367 10.58 6.30 -7.67
C LEU A 367 9.88 5.69 -8.89
N TYR A 368 8.72 6.21 -9.28
CA TYR A 368 8.00 5.72 -10.46
C TYR A 368 8.84 5.83 -11.75
N TYR A 369 9.42 7.01 -12.00
CA TYR A 369 10.24 7.23 -13.19
C TYR A 369 11.51 6.36 -13.17
N THR A 370 12.14 6.17 -12.02
CA THR A 370 13.26 5.24 -11.85
C THR A 370 12.83 3.81 -12.15
N MET A 371 11.66 3.36 -11.67
CA MET A 371 11.14 2.02 -11.97
C MET A 371 10.91 1.83 -13.47
N VAL A 372 10.28 2.77 -14.16
CA VAL A 372 10.06 2.69 -15.63
C VAL A 372 11.39 2.64 -16.39
N GLY A 373 12.37 3.48 -16.01
CA GLY A 373 13.70 3.45 -16.61
C GLY A 373 14.40 2.11 -16.38
N SER A 374 14.39 1.61 -15.13
CA SER A 374 14.99 0.31 -14.79
C SER A 374 14.30 -0.86 -15.49
N LEU A 375 12.98 -0.81 -15.68
CA LEU A 375 12.23 -1.80 -16.43
C LEU A 375 12.77 -1.90 -17.86
N ALA A 376 12.91 -0.78 -18.57
CA ALA A 376 13.45 -0.75 -19.92
C ALA A 376 14.89 -1.28 -19.98
N THR A 377 15.75 -0.87 -19.04
CA THR A 377 17.14 -1.34 -18.98
C THR A 377 17.23 -2.84 -18.74
N TYR A 378 16.51 -3.36 -17.74
CA TYR A 378 16.53 -4.79 -17.43
C TYR A 378 15.89 -5.63 -18.54
N LEU A 379 14.84 -5.14 -19.19
CA LEU A 379 14.24 -5.81 -20.34
C LEU A 379 15.24 -5.97 -21.49
N VAL A 380 15.98 -4.91 -21.83
CA VAL A 380 17.03 -4.96 -22.86
C VAL A 380 18.13 -5.96 -22.48
N ILE A 381 18.58 -5.94 -21.23
CA ILE A 381 19.61 -6.87 -20.73
C ILE A 381 19.12 -8.33 -20.84
N LEU A 382 17.89 -8.62 -20.39
CA LEU A 382 17.31 -9.96 -20.47
C LEU A 382 17.19 -10.43 -21.92
N LEU A 383 16.75 -9.56 -22.83
CA LEU A 383 16.66 -9.87 -24.25
C LEU A 383 18.03 -10.16 -24.88
N GLN A 384 19.06 -9.39 -24.53
CA GLN A 384 20.42 -9.64 -25.04
C GLN A 384 20.93 -11.01 -24.61
N PHE A 385 20.78 -11.36 -23.32
CA PHE A 385 21.21 -12.67 -22.81
C PHE A 385 20.43 -13.83 -23.44
N ASP A 386 19.12 -13.67 -23.64
CA ASP A 386 18.28 -14.69 -24.26
C ASP A 386 18.65 -14.90 -25.74
N MET A 387 18.86 -13.81 -26.49
CA MET A 387 19.31 -13.88 -27.89
C MET A 387 20.68 -14.52 -28.05
N ASP A 388 21.62 -14.26 -27.16
CA ASP A 388 22.95 -14.87 -27.21
C ASP A 388 22.89 -16.37 -26.88
N GLN A 389 22.01 -16.79 -25.97
CA GLN A 389 21.73 -18.22 -25.72
C GLN A 389 21.10 -18.91 -26.93
N LEU A 390 20.19 -18.23 -27.65
CA LEU A 390 19.60 -18.72 -28.90
C LEU A 390 20.66 -18.89 -30.01
N LYS A 391 21.55 -17.91 -30.18
CA LYS A 391 22.66 -18.01 -31.17
C LYS A 391 23.64 -19.15 -30.85
N LEU A 392 23.94 -19.38 -29.56
CA LEU A 392 24.81 -20.47 -29.12
C LEU A 392 24.24 -21.86 -29.42
N HIS A 393 22.90 -22.03 -29.39
CA HIS A 393 22.26 -23.29 -29.79
C HIS A 393 22.34 -23.53 -31.31
N ILE A 394 22.25 -22.49 -32.13
CA ILE A 394 22.35 -22.59 -33.59
C ILE A 394 23.80 -22.87 -34.04
N SER A 395 24.80 -22.43 -33.27
CA SER A 395 26.23 -22.55 -33.60
C SER A 395 26.90 -23.87 -33.19
N LYS A 396 26.20 -24.83 -32.58
CA LYS A 396 26.74 -26.18 -32.35
C LYS A 396 26.41 -27.08 -33.54
N PRO A 397 27.31 -27.29 -34.53
CA PRO A 397 27.15 -28.38 -35.47
C PRO A 397 27.32 -29.71 -34.72
N GLY A 398 26.47 -30.68 -35.06
CA GLY A 398 26.48 -32.04 -34.51
C GLY A 398 27.74 -32.83 -34.84
#